data_AF-F4H9H3-F1
#
_entry.id   AF-F4H9H3-F1
#
_cell.length_a   1.000
_cell.length_b   1.000
_cell.length_c   1.000
_cell.angle_alpha   90.00
_cell.angle_beta   90.00
_cell.angle_gamma   90.00
#
_symmetry.space_group_name_H-M   'P 1'
#
loop_
_entity.id
_entity.type
_entity.pdbx_description
1 polymer ?
#
loop_
_entity_poly.entity_id
_entity_poly.type
_entity_poly.pdbx_seq_one_letter_code
_entity_poly.pdbx_strand_id
1 'polypeptide(L)'
;MTTFNKILKPVYSAIANYSTSDDGAINAKYVLGFGEDSEGELIDFVPMISEYKYIDPEAAKMLTEKPLTEEDVGKTPNEIMLVRIYQHLTSTNQIVA
;
A
#
# COMPACT_ATOMS: atom_id res chain seq x y z
N MET A 1 27.05 -19.29 4.31
CA MET A 1 25.80 -19.96 3.88
C MET A 1 24.72 -19.47 4.82
N THR A 2 23.67 -18.83 4.30
CA THR A 2 22.61 -18.24 5.15
C THR A 2 21.61 -19.32 5.52
N THR A 3 21.32 -19.48 6.81
CA THR A 3 20.25 -20.36 7.28
C THR A 3 18.94 -19.58 7.29
N PHE A 4 17.96 -20.04 6.51
CA PHE A 4 16.63 -19.44 6.45
C PHE A 4 15.67 -20.22 7.36
N ASN A 5 14.88 -19.50 8.14
CA ASN A 5 13.79 -20.09 8.94
C ASN A 5 12.45 -19.85 8.22
N LYS A 6 11.60 -20.88 8.19
CA LYS A 6 10.28 -20.79 7.55
C LYS A 6 9.30 -20.00 8.44
N ILE A 7 8.64 -19.01 7.85
CA ILE A 7 7.47 -18.37 8.45
C ILE A 7 6.25 -19.23 8.12
N LEU A 8 5.48 -19.63 9.13
CA LEU A 8 4.31 -20.52 8.97
C LEU A 8 2.98 -19.77 8.85
N LYS A 9 2.93 -18.50 9.28
CA LYS A 9 1.75 -17.64 9.15
C LYS A 9 1.79 -16.87 7.82
N PRO A 10 0.64 -16.64 7.15
CA PRO A 10 0.57 -15.76 5.99
C PRO A 10 1.10 -14.36 6.32
N VAL A 11 1.78 -13.73 5.36
CA VAL A 11 2.24 -12.34 5.46
C VAL A 11 1.34 -11.50 4.57
N TYR A 12 0.85 -10.39 5.11
CA TYR A 12 -0.01 -9.44 4.42
C TYR A 12 0.72 -8.12 4.23
N SER A 13 0.31 -7.35 3.23
CA SER A 13 0.91 -6.06 2.92
C SER A 13 -0.15 -4.98 2.68
N ALA A 14 0.17 -3.73 3.03
CA ALA A 14 -0.73 -2.60 2.86
C ALA A 14 0.04 -1.27 2.74
N ILE A 15 -0.64 -0.24 2.23
CA ILE A 15 -0.24 1.15 2.47
C ILE A 15 -0.95 1.62 3.74
N ALA A 16 -0.20 1.81 4.82
CA ALA A 16 -0.77 2.20 6.11
C ALA A 16 -1.20 3.67 6.14
N ASN A 17 -0.40 4.55 5.52
CA ASN A 17 -0.73 5.95 5.30
C ASN A 17 0.13 6.51 4.15
N TYR A 18 -0.19 7.73 3.73
CA TYR A 18 0.65 8.51 2.84
C TYR A 18 0.63 9.98 3.24
N SER A 19 1.59 10.73 2.72
CA SER A 19 1.66 12.19 2.84
C SER A 19 2.09 12.77 1.51
N THR A 20 1.62 13.97 1.22
CA THR A 20 2.03 14.75 0.04
C THR A 20 3.02 15.81 0.48
N SER A 21 4.13 15.89 -0.23
CA SER A 21 5.20 16.87 -0.02
C SER A 21 4.86 18.19 -0.73
N ASP A 22 5.59 19.26 -0.41
CA ASP A 22 5.35 20.60 -0.99
C ASP A 22 5.52 20.64 -2.52
N ASP A 23 6.35 19.77 -3.09
CA ASP A 23 6.57 19.60 -4.52
C ASP A 23 5.49 18.74 -5.21
N GLY A 24 4.52 18.21 -4.45
CA GLY A 24 3.48 17.32 -4.94
C GLY A 24 3.86 15.83 -4.93
N ALA A 25 5.08 15.47 -4.51
CA ALA A 25 5.48 14.07 -4.39
C ALA A 25 4.72 13.36 -3.26
N ILE A 26 4.51 12.05 -3.40
CA ILE A 26 3.85 11.24 -2.38
C ILE A 26 4.89 10.37 -1.65
N ASN A 27 4.87 10.43 -0.31
CA ASN A 27 5.57 9.50 0.56
C ASN A 27 4.55 8.53 1.17
N ALA A 28 4.56 7.27 0.72
CA ALA A 28 3.65 6.23 1.16
C ALA A 28 4.35 5.26 2.14
N LYS A 29 3.72 5.00 3.29
CA LYS A 29 4.22 4.01 4.26
C LYS A 29 3.70 2.63 3.90
N TYR A 30 4.54 1.84 3.25
CA TYR A 30 4.29 0.43 2.98
C TYR A 30 4.59 -0.40 4.23
N VAL A 31 3.70 -1.33 4.57
CA VAL A 31 3.85 -2.22 5.73
C VAL A 31 3.67 -3.67 5.32
N LEU A 32 4.49 -4.54 5.91
CA LEU A 32 4.38 -5.99 5.84
C LEU A 32 4.17 -6.51 7.25
N GLY A 33 3.21 -7.42 7.44
CA GLY A 33 2.85 -7.89 8.77
C GLY A 33 2.05 -9.19 8.77
N PHE A 34 1.68 -9.61 9.96
CA PHE A 34 0.80 -10.75 10.18
C PHE A 34 -0.59 -10.24 10.50
N GLY A 35 -1.61 -11.02 10.18
CA GLY A 35 -2.98 -10.79 10.63
C GLY A 35 -3.76 -12.10 10.54
N GLU A 36 -5.00 -12.05 10.98
CA GLU A 36 -5.93 -13.18 10.89
C GLU A 36 -7.00 -12.84 9.85
N ASP A 37 -7.23 -13.77 8.92
CA ASP A 37 -8.32 -13.64 7.95
C ASP A 37 -9.61 -14.10 8.63
N SER A 38 -10.58 -13.20 8.71
CA SER A 38 -11.91 -13.47 9.24
C SER A 38 -12.95 -12.97 8.24
N GLU A 39 -13.61 -13.91 7.55
CA GLU A 39 -14.67 -13.64 6.57
C GLU A 39 -14.24 -12.69 5.43
N GLY A 40 -12.96 -12.74 5.03
CA GLY A 40 -12.43 -11.89 3.96
C GLY A 40 -11.96 -10.51 4.42
N GLU A 41 -12.03 -10.21 5.72
CA GLU A 41 -11.40 -9.05 6.34
C GLU A 41 -10.16 -9.47 7.13
N LEU A 42 -9.11 -8.66 7.03
CA LEU A 42 -7.88 -8.87 7.82
C LEU A 42 -8.03 -8.19 9.18
N ILE A 43 -8.10 -8.99 10.24
CA ILE A 43 -8.18 -8.51 11.62
C ILE A 43 -6.83 -8.71 12.33
N ASP A 44 -6.65 -8.02 13.47
CA ASP A 44 -5.47 -8.11 14.33
C ASP A 44 -4.13 -7.96 13.60
N PHE A 45 -4.09 -7.03 12.64
CA PHE A 45 -2.89 -6.78 11.85
C PHE A 45 -1.74 -6.22 12.72
N VAL A 46 -0.62 -6.94 12.75
CA VAL A 46 0.61 -6.56 13.43
C VAL A 46 1.71 -6.32 12.40
N PRO A 47 2.14 -5.06 12.17
CA PRO A 47 3.22 -4.75 11.24
C PRO A 47 4.56 -5.30 11.76
N MET A 48 5.28 -6.01 10.90
CA MET A 48 6.62 -6.55 11.14
C MET A 48 7.71 -5.65 10.55
N ILE A 49 7.48 -5.14 9.34
CA ILE A 49 8.39 -4.23 8.63
C ILE A 49 7.58 -3.08 8.08
N SER A 50 8.16 -1.88 8.10
CA SER A 50 7.62 -0.72 7.39
C SER A 50 8.72 -0.02 6.59
N GLU A 51 8.39 0.42 5.39
CA GLU A 51 9.27 1.17 4.51
C GLU A 51 8.49 2.36 3.92
N TYR A 52 9.16 3.48 3.71
CA TYR A 52 8.59 4.59 2.95
C TYR A 52 8.93 4.45 1.48
N LYS A 53 7.91 4.50 0.63
CA LYS A 53 8.04 4.52 -0.82
C LYS A 53 7.77 5.93 -1.33
N TYR A 54 8.69 6.42 -2.14
CA TYR A 54 8.61 7.72 -2.77
C TYR A 54 7.97 7.57 -4.16
N ILE A 55 6.99 8.42 -4.45
CA ILE A 55 6.37 8.57 -5.76
C ILE A 55 6.64 10.01 -6.18
N ASP A 56 7.30 10.18 -7.32
CA ASP A 56 7.64 11.50 -7.85
C ASP A 56 6.39 12.34 -8.16
N PRO A 57 6.52 13.68 -8.26
CA PRO A 57 5.38 14.56 -8.48
C PRO A 57 4.57 14.27 -9.75
N GLU A 58 5.21 13.79 -10.83
CA GLU A 58 4.53 13.50 -12.09
C GLU A 58 3.63 12.27 -11.93
N ALA A 59 4.16 11.18 -11.39
CA ALA A 59 3.40 9.98 -11.07
C ALA A 59 2.30 10.26 -10.02
N ALA A 60 2.60 11.03 -8.98
CA ALA A 60 1.63 11.41 -7.95
C ALA A 60 0.45 12.20 -8.53
N LYS A 61 0.73 13.13 -9.46
CA LYS A 61 -0.30 13.87 -10.18
C LYS A 61 -1.18 12.94 -11.01
N MET A 62 -0.59 12.00 -11.75
CA MET A 62 -1.35 11.01 -12.53
C MET A 62 -2.28 10.16 -11.66
N LEU A 63 -1.85 9.77 -10.45
CA LEU A 63 -2.70 9.02 -9.52
C LEU A 63 -3.86 9.86 -8.98
N THR A 64 -3.60 11.14 -8.68
CA THR A 64 -4.60 12.06 -8.13
C THR A 64 -5.65 12.43 -9.17
N GLU A 65 -5.24 12.69 -10.41
CA GLU A 65 -6.12 13.12 -11.51
C GLU A 65 -6.83 11.95 -12.21
N LYS A 66 -6.48 10.69 -11.87
CA LYS A 66 -7.13 9.51 -12.47
C LYS A 66 -8.65 9.57 -12.22
N PRO A 67 -9.49 9.41 -13.26
CA PRO A 67 -10.94 9.39 -13.10
C PRO A 67 -11.40 8.31 -12.13
N LEU A 68 -12.50 8.56 -11.42
CA LEU A 68 -13.15 7.57 -10.58
C LEU A 68 -13.72 6.43 -11.44
N THR A 69 -13.69 5.21 -10.91
CA THR A 69 -14.28 4.02 -11.55
C THR A 69 -15.42 3.43 -10.72
N GLU A 70 -16.11 2.41 -11.24
CA GLU A 70 -17.15 1.70 -10.49
C GLU A 70 -16.61 1.04 -9.21
N GLU A 71 -15.34 0.65 -9.20
CA GLU A 71 -14.66 0.08 -8.02
C GLU A 71 -14.41 1.11 -6.91
N ASP A 72 -14.51 2.40 -7.22
CA ASP A 72 -14.34 3.49 -6.24
C ASP A 72 -15.65 3.81 -5.49
N VAL A 73 -16.79 3.26 -5.92
CA VAL A 73 -18.10 3.53 -5.31
C VAL A 73 -18.11 3.06 -3.86
N GLY A 74 -18.52 3.95 -2.95
CA GLY A 74 -18.60 3.68 -1.51
C GLY A 74 -17.29 3.90 -0.75
N LYS A 75 -16.17 4.19 -1.44
CA LYS A 75 -14.88 4.51 -0.81
C LYS A 75 -14.72 6.01 -0.62
N THR A 76 -14.06 6.40 0.46
CA THR A 76 -13.62 7.78 0.70
C THR A 76 -12.47 8.14 -0.25
N PRO A 77 -12.24 9.45 -0.53
CA PRO A 77 -11.09 9.88 -1.33
C PRO A 77 -9.74 9.34 -0.82
N ASN A 78 -9.60 9.21 0.50
CA ASN A 78 -8.38 8.68 1.11
C ASN A 78 -8.20 7.18 0.81
N GLU A 79 -9.25 6.38 0.95
CA GLU A 79 -9.21 4.94 0.61
C GLU A 79 -8.92 4.71 -0.87
N ILE A 80 -9.53 5.51 -1.75
CA ILE A 80 -9.26 5.48 -3.19
C ILE A 80 -7.77 5.75 -3.45
N MET A 81 -7.19 6.77 -2.81
CA MET A 81 -5.77 7.08 -2.96
C MET A 81 -4.86 5.97 -2.42
N LEU A 82 -5.16 5.37 -1.27
CA LEU A 82 -4.40 4.24 -0.74
C LEU A 82 -4.38 3.06 -1.72
N VAL A 83 -5.52 2.74 -2.32
CA VAL A 83 -5.62 1.69 -3.35
C VAL A 83 -4.80 2.04 -4.59
N ARG A 84 -4.90 3.28 -5.09
CA ARG A 84 -4.15 3.74 -6.27
C ARG A 84 -2.64 3.71 -6.04
N ILE A 85 -2.18 4.12 -4.86
CA ILE A 85 -0.78 4.07 -4.44
C ILE A 85 -0.31 2.62 -4.40
N TYR A 86 -1.07 1.72 -3.75
CA TYR A 86 -0.74 0.29 -3.70
C TYR A 86 -0.59 -0.29 -5.11
N GLN A 87 -1.58 -0.07 -5.98
CA GLN A 87 -1.57 -0.56 -7.36
C GLN A 87 -0.37 -0.02 -8.17
N HIS A 88 -0.04 1.27 -8.02
CA HIS A 88 1.09 1.89 -8.70
C HIS A 88 2.43 1.31 -8.26
N LEU A 89 2.64 1.17 -6.94
CA LEU A 89 3.88 0.62 -6.40
C LEU A 89 4.03 -0.86 -6.79
N THR A 90 2.93 -1.62 -6.83
CA THR A 90 2.92 -3.00 -7.31
C THR A 90 3.26 -3.09 -8.80
N SER A 91 2.62 -2.29 -9.65
CA SER A 91 2.87 -2.33 -11.11
C SER A 91 4.27 -1.88 -11.51
N THR A 92 4.91 -1.05 -10.67
CA THR A 92 6.29 -0.60 -10.84
C THR A 92 7.32 -1.47 -10.10
N ASN A 93 6.91 -2.61 -9.52
CA ASN A 93 7.75 -3.54 -8.76
C ASN A 93 8.49 -2.91 -7.57
N GLN A 94 7.93 -1.85 -6.98
CA GLN A 94 8.49 -1.19 -5.80
C GLN A 94 8.07 -1.87 -4.49
N ILE A 95 6.97 -2.63 -4.51
CA ILE A 95 6.45 -3.46 -3.41
C ILE A 95 6.07 -4.85 -3.92
N VAL A 96 5.83 -5.78 -3.00
CA VAL A 96 5.41 -7.14 -3.30
C VAL A 96 3.88 -7.23 -3.28
N ALA A 97 3.31 -7.83 -4.33
CA ALA A 97 1.86 -8.04 -4.50
C ALA A 97 1.35 -9.24 -3.69
#